data_AF-A0A671PBT0-F1
#
_entry.id   AF-A0A671PBT0-F1
#
_cell.length_a   1.000
_cell.length_b   1.000
_cell.length_c   1.000
_cell.angle_alpha   90.00
_cell.angle_beta   90.00
_cell.angle_gamma   90.00
#
_symmetry.space_group_name_H-M   'P 1'
#
loop_
_entity.id
_entity.type
_entity.pdbx_description
1 polymer ?
#
loop_
_entity_poly.entity_id
_entity_poly.type
_entity_poly.pdbx_seq_one_letter_code
_entity_poly.pdbx_strand_id
1 'polypeptide(L)'
;KKRLQKSVSSVVLPANPEESWQVYSSAQDSEGRCVCTVVAPQQTMCSRDARTKQLRQLLEKVQNMTQSIQVLDQRTQRDLQYVVKMEDQLRGLETKFRQVEENHKQNIAKQYKVNTIKCKQCTYFT
;
A
#
# COMPACT_ATOMS: atom_id res chain seq x y z
N LYS A 1 -63.26 37.26 12.88
CA LYS A 1 -62.85 36.85 11.51
C LYS A 1 -62.08 38.02 10.86
N LYS A 2 -60.75 38.09 11.00
CA LYS A 2 -59.94 39.10 10.27
C LYS A 2 -59.66 38.55 8.86
N ARG A 3 -60.05 39.33 7.86
CA ARG A 3 -60.04 38.99 6.43
C ARG A 3 -58.59 38.99 5.96
N LEU A 4 -58.04 37.82 5.63
CA LEU A 4 -56.70 37.69 5.04
C LEU A 4 -56.78 38.18 3.58
N GLN A 5 -56.43 39.43 3.34
CA GLN A 5 -56.39 40.02 2.01
C GLN A 5 -55.13 39.49 1.31
N LYS A 6 -55.26 38.36 0.60
CA LYS A 6 -54.16 37.79 -0.19
C LYS A 6 -53.89 38.71 -1.39
N SER A 7 -52.85 39.54 -1.27
CA SER A 7 -52.29 40.30 -2.38
C SER A 7 -51.64 39.34 -3.38
N VAL A 8 -51.91 39.59 -4.66
CA VAL A 8 -51.52 38.77 -5.82
C VAL A 8 -50.00 38.61 -5.87
N SER A 9 -49.55 37.36 -5.99
CA SER A 9 -48.14 36.97 -6.07
C SER A 9 -47.57 37.32 -7.45
N SER A 10 -46.67 38.30 -7.53
CA SER A 10 -45.77 38.41 -8.69
C SER A 10 -44.74 37.28 -8.60
N VAL A 11 -44.96 36.23 -9.38
CA VAL A 11 -43.99 35.15 -9.55
C VAL A 11 -42.83 35.72 -10.39
N VAL A 12 -41.77 36.18 -9.74
CA VAL A 12 -40.47 36.36 -10.38
C VAL A 12 -39.79 35.00 -10.35
N LEU A 13 -39.85 34.26 -11.45
CA LEU A 13 -39.13 32.99 -11.62
C LEU A 13 -37.63 33.27 -11.73
N PRO A 14 -36.78 32.81 -10.79
CA PRO A 14 -35.35 32.69 -11.04
C PRO A 14 -35.13 31.43 -11.88
N ALA A 15 -34.32 31.53 -12.93
CA ALA A 15 -34.02 30.45 -13.88
C ALA A 15 -33.20 29.27 -13.28
N ASN A 16 -33.00 29.22 -11.95
CA ASN A 16 -32.22 28.15 -11.32
C ASN A 16 -32.65 27.88 -9.85
N PRO A 17 -33.19 26.70 -9.52
CA PRO A 17 -33.63 26.35 -8.17
C PRO A 17 -32.50 25.94 -7.21
N GLU A 18 -31.27 25.72 -7.67
CA GLU A 18 -30.16 25.25 -6.80
C GLU A 18 -29.40 26.37 -6.06
N GLU A 19 -29.62 27.64 -6.42
CA GLU A 19 -28.90 28.79 -5.83
C GLU A 19 -29.79 29.93 -5.34
N SER A 20 -31.10 29.87 -5.58
CA SER A 20 -31.99 31.00 -5.29
C SER A 20 -32.76 30.82 -3.98
N TRP A 21 -32.64 31.80 -3.09
CA TRP A 21 -33.45 31.88 -1.87
C TRP A 21 -34.91 32.13 -2.25
N GLN A 22 -35.80 31.22 -1.86
CA GLN A 22 -37.24 31.40 -2.06
C GLN A 22 -37.85 32.09 -0.83
N VAL A 23 -38.29 33.33 -1.02
CA VAL A 23 -38.91 34.16 0.01
C VAL A 23 -40.43 34.10 -0.16
N TYR A 24 -41.15 33.61 0.84
CA TYR A 24 -42.60 33.69 0.87
C TYR A 24 -43.02 34.95 1.65
N SER A 25 -43.94 35.71 1.06
CA SER A 25 -44.29 37.08 1.47
C SER A 25 -44.82 37.19 2.91
N SER A 26 -44.77 38.42 3.45
CA SER A 26 -44.95 38.73 4.86
C SER A 26 -46.36 38.52 5.40
N ALA A 27 -46.46 37.92 6.60
CA ALA A 27 -47.63 38.09 7.46
C ALA A 27 -47.39 39.32 8.34
N GLN A 28 -48.36 40.23 8.42
CA GLN A 28 -48.26 41.43 9.25
C GLN A 28 -48.99 41.21 10.58
N ASP A 29 -48.33 41.49 11.69
CA ASP A 29 -48.97 41.46 13.01
C ASP A 29 -49.83 42.72 13.24
N SER A 30 -50.64 42.74 14.31
CA SER A 30 -51.53 43.87 14.62
C SER A 30 -50.79 45.16 15.00
N GLU A 31 -49.47 45.12 15.13
CA GLU A 31 -48.60 46.25 15.44
C GLU A 31 -47.82 46.74 14.19
N GLY A 32 -48.12 46.18 13.01
CA GLY A 32 -47.55 46.60 11.73
C GLY A 32 -46.20 45.95 11.37
N ARG A 33 -45.68 45.03 12.18
CA ARG A 33 -44.41 44.34 11.90
C ARG A 33 -44.63 43.21 10.91
N CYS A 34 -43.79 43.15 9.88
CA CYS A 34 -43.82 42.12 8.85
C CYS A 34 -42.94 40.93 9.25
N VAL A 35 -43.52 39.73 9.28
CA VAL A 35 -42.80 38.48 9.47
C VAL A 35 -42.63 37.80 8.11
N CYS A 36 -41.40 37.74 7.62
CA CYS A 36 -41.04 37.03 6.38
C CYS A 36 -40.49 35.64 6.73
N THR A 37 -41.02 34.59 6.10
CA THR A 37 -40.45 33.24 6.22
C THR A 37 -39.65 32.95 4.96
N VAL A 38 -38.34 32.78 5.13
CA VAL A 38 -37.43 32.40 4.05
C VAL A 38 -37.22 30.88 4.09
N VAL A 39 -37.37 30.22 2.94
CA VAL A 39 -36.98 28.82 2.80
C VAL A 39 -35.55 28.81 2.30
N ALA A 40 -34.63 28.52 3.21
CA ALA A 40 -33.26 28.23 2.87
C ALA A 40 -33.20 26.89 2.13
N PRO A 41 -32.44 26.77 1.02
CA PRO A 41 -32.06 25.46 0.51
C PRO A 41 -31.47 24.64 1.67
N GLN A 42 -31.90 23.38 1.82
CA GLN A 42 -31.36 22.49 2.84
C GLN A 42 -29.83 22.48 2.72
N GLN A 43 -29.14 23.05 3.72
CA GLN A 43 -27.68 23.03 3.81
C GLN A 43 -27.21 21.62 4.19
N THR A 44 -27.43 20.62 3.32
CA THR A 44 -26.87 19.28 3.49
C THR A 44 -25.39 19.21 3.07
N MET A 45 -24.78 20.32 2.68
CA MET A 45 -23.63 20.38 1.77
C MET A 45 -22.30 20.88 2.39
N CYS A 46 -22.03 20.76 3.70
CA CYS A 46 -20.74 21.23 4.24
C CYS A 46 -19.91 20.26 5.10
N SER A 47 -20.38 19.05 5.40
CA SER A 47 -19.57 18.09 6.19
C SER A 47 -19.59 16.66 5.66
N ARG A 48 -20.75 16.22 5.17
CA ARG A 48 -20.92 14.85 4.68
C ARG A 48 -20.06 14.59 3.43
N ASP A 49 -19.91 15.57 2.54
CA ASP A 49 -19.12 15.42 1.31
C ASP A 49 -17.61 15.47 1.56
N ALA A 50 -17.14 16.32 2.49
CA ALA A 50 -15.73 16.38 2.85
C ALA A 50 -15.26 15.04 3.46
N ARG A 51 -16.02 14.52 4.44
CA ARG A 51 -15.73 13.22 5.06
C ARG A 51 -15.82 12.07 4.06
N THR A 52 -16.79 12.09 3.15
CA THR A 52 -16.94 11.06 2.10
C THR A 52 -15.78 11.10 1.10
N LYS A 53 -15.31 12.30 0.71
CA LYS A 53 -14.13 12.45 -0.16
C LYS A 53 -12.86 11.94 0.54
N GLN A 54 -12.66 12.28 1.81
CA GLN A 54 -11.54 11.76 2.60
C GLN A 54 -11.55 10.23 2.70
N LEU A 55 -12.72 9.62 2.92
CA LEU A 55 -12.85 8.18 2.99
C LEU A 55 -12.53 7.51 1.64
N ARG A 56 -13.01 8.07 0.52
CA ARG A 56 -12.68 7.57 -0.83
C ARG A 56 -11.18 7.63 -1.11
N GLN A 57 -10.53 8.75 -0.77
CA GLN A 57 -9.08 8.90 -0.93
C GLN A 57 -8.30 7.90 -0.06
N LEU A 58 -8.78 7.63 1.16
CA LEU A 58 -8.15 6.64 2.03
C LEU A 58 -8.29 5.23 1.46
N LEU A 59 -9.48 4.87 0.97
CA LEU A 59 -9.73 3.57 0.35
C LEU A 59 -8.84 3.36 -0.88
N GLU A 60 -8.70 4.38 -1.72
CA GLU A 60 -7.80 4.35 -2.88
C GLU A 60 -6.33 4.16 -2.46
N LYS A 61 -5.87 4.89 -1.43
CA LYS A 61 -4.52 4.72 -0.89
C LYS A 61 -4.30 3.31 -0.35
N VAL A 62 -5.25 2.77 0.42
CA VAL A 62 -5.18 1.41 0.95
C VAL A 62 -5.15 0.40 -0.19
N GLN A 63 -5.95 0.59 -1.24
CA GLN A 63 -5.94 -0.27 -2.43
C GLN A 63 -4.58 -0.22 -3.15
N ASN A 64 -4.02 0.97 -3.36
CA ASN A 64 -2.69 1.15 -3.98
C ASN A 64 -1.58 0.49 -3.14
N MET A 65 -1.64 0.64 -1.81
CA MET A 65 -0.71 -0.04 -0.90
C MET A 65 -0.87 -1.55 -0.96
N THR A 66 -2.10 -2.06 -1.03
CA THR A 66 -2.38 -3.50 -1.13
C THR A 66 -1.77 -4.10 -2.40
N GLN A 67 -1.92 -3.42 -3.55
CA GLN A 67 -1.29 -3.84 -4.80
C GLN A 67 0.24 -3.80 -4.71
N SER A 68 0.79 -2.75 -4.10
CA SER A 68 2.24 -2.62 -3.89
C SER A 68 2.79 -3.75 -3.02
N ILE A 69 2.07 -4.13 -1.95
CA ILE A 69 2.42 -5.25 -1.08
C ILE A 69 2.38 -6.58 -1.84
N GLN A 70 1.38 -6.80 -2.70
CA GLN A 70 1.32 -8.01 -3.53
C GLN A 70 2.50 -8.12 -4.48
N VAL A 71 2.91 -7.01 -5.11
CA VAL A 71 4.09 -7.00 -6.00
C VAL A 71 5.37 -7.22 -5.20
N LEU A 72 5.49 -6.61 -4.02
CA LEU A 72 6.61 -6.83 -3.10
C LEU A 72 6.70 -8.29 -2.68
N ASP A 73 5.59 -8.90 -2.28
CA ASP A 73 5.51 -10.31 -1.86
C ASP A 73 5.99 -11.25 -2.99
N GLN A 74 5.51 -11.05 -4.21
CA GLN A 74 5.97 -11.81 -5.37
C GLN A 74 7.47 -11.65 -5.62
N ARG A 75 8.02 -10.45 -5.42
CA ARG A 75 9.45 -10.20 -5.56
C ARG A 75 10.23 -10.89 -4.45
N THR A 76 9.81 -10.73 -3.20
CA THR A 76 10.42 -11.38 -2.03
C THR A 76 10.43 -12.90 -2.18
N GLN A 77 9.35 -13.50 -2.71
CA GLN A 77 9.28 -14.93 -2.97
C GLN A 77 10.31 -15.37 -4.03
N ARG A 78 10.51 -14.59 -5.09
CA ARG A 78 11.55 -14.88 -6.11
C ARG A 78 12.96 -14.73 -5.53
N ASP A 79 13.19 -13.67 -4.75
CA ASP A 79 14.49 -13.41 -4.14
C ASP A 79 14.85 -14.52 -3.13
N LEU A 80 13.88 -14.99 -2.33
CA LEU A 80 14.04 -16.16 -1.46
C LEU A 80 14.41 -17.41 -2.24
N GLN A 81 13.71 -17.72 -3.34
CA GLN A 81 14.05 -18.87 -4.19
C GLN A 81 15.46 -18.77 -4.77
N TYR A 82 15.91 -17.57 -5.12
CA TYR A 82 17.26 -17.34 -5.61
C TYR A 82 18.31 -17.62 -4.52
N VAL A 83 18.10 -17.12 -3.31
CA VAL A 83 18.98 -17.36 -2.16
C VAL A 83 19.07 -18.85 -1.83
N VAL A 84 17.95 -19.57 -1.82
CA VAL A 84 17.93 -21.03 -1.57
C VAL A 84 18.76 -21.79 -2.62
N LYS A 85 18.58 -21.47 -3.91
CA LYS A 85 19.38 -22.10 -4.98
C LYS A 85 20.87 -21.81 -4.83
N MET A 86 21.23 -20.58 -4.44
CA MET A 86 22.61 -20.22 -4.18
C MET A 86 23.19 -21.00 -2.98
N GLU A 87 22.40 -21.19 -1.92
CA GLU A 87 22.82 -22.00 -0.76
C GLU A 87 23.15 -23.43 -1.18
N ASP A 88 22.30 -24.07 -2.00
CA ASP A 88 22.54 -25.42 -2.51
C ASP A 88 23.83 -25.50 -3.34
N GLN A 89 24.09 -24.50 -4.19
CA GLN A 89 25.33 -24.42 -4.96
C GLN A 89 26.55 -24.27 -4.05
N LEU A 90 26.47 -23.43 -3.01
CA LEU A 90 27.55 -23.23 -2.05
C LEU A 90 27.84 -24.51 -1.25
N ARG A 91 26.82 -25.22 -0.79
CA ARG A 91 26.97 -26.53 -0.13
C ARG A 91 27.64 -27.55 -1.06
N GLY A 92 27.26 -27.55 -2.34
CA GLY A 92 27.89 -28.39 -3.36
C GLY A 92 29.38 -28.06 -3.56
N LEU A 93 29.73 -26.77 -3.56
CA LEU A 93 31.12 -26.32 -3.64
C LEU A 93 31.92 -26.70 -2.39
N GLU A 94 31.36 -26.50 -1.20
CA GLU A 94 31.98 -26.87 0.09
C GLU A 94 32.34 -28.36 0.10
N THR A 95 31.42 -29.22 -0.35
CA THR A 95 31.65 -30.67 -0.43
C THR A 95 32.82 -31.01 -1.35
N LYS A 96 32.91 -30.35 -2.52
CA LYS A 96 34.02 -30.53 -3.46
C LYS A 96 35.34 -30.05 -2.87
N PHE A 97 35.37 -28.92 -2.19
CA PHE A 97 36.57 -28.41 -1.52
C PHE A 97 37.06 -29.38 -0.45
N ARG A 98 36.15 -29.91 0.38
CA ARG A 98 36.48 -30.92 1.38
C ARG A 98 37.08 -32.19 0.75
N GLN A 99 36.49 -32.66 -0.33
CA GLN A 99 37.01 -33.81 -1.07
C GLN A 99 38.42 -33.55 -1.63
N VAL A 100 38.66 -32.36 -2.19
CA VAL A 100 39.98 -31.95 -2.70
C VAL A 100 41.00 -31.89 -1.56
N GLU A 101 40.62 -31.35 -0.39
CA GLU A 101 41.48 -31.27 0.78
C GLU A 101 41.86 -32.68 1.30
N GLU A 102 40.88 -33.58 1.42
CA GLU A 102 41.12 -34.96 1.85
C GLU A 102 42.01 -35.72 0.86
N ASN A 103 41.76 -35.58 -0.44
CA ASN A 103 42.60 -36.17 -1.49
C ASN A 103 44.04 -35.63 -1.43
N HIS A 104 44.21 -34.33 -1.20
CA HIS A 104 45.52 -33.71 -1.07
C HIS A 104 46.28 -34.27 0.14
N LYS A 105 45.63 -34.37 1.32
CA LYS A 105 46.22 -34.98 2.52
C LYS A 105 46.64 -36.43 2.30
N GLN A 106 45.78 -37.23 1.66
CA GLN A 106 46.11 -38.62 1.33
C GLN A 106 47.28 -38.72 0.35
N ASN A 107 47.34 -37.85 -0.66
CA ASN A 107 48.45 -37.84 -1.62
C ASN A 107 49.78 -37.47 -0.97
N ILE A 108 49.80 -36.49 -0.06
CA ILE A 108 50.99 -36.15 0.72
C ILE A 108 51.46 -37.36 1.55
N ALA A 109 50.53 -38.02 2.26
CA ALA A 109 50.88 -39.18 3.08
C ALA A 109 51.46 -40.33 2.24
N LYS A 110 50.91 -40.57 1.04
CA LYS A 110 51.44 -41.56 0.09
C LYS A 110 52.85 -41.18 -0.39
N GLN A 111 53.04 -39.92 -0.79
CA GLN A 111 54.35 -39.41 -1.23
C GLN A 111 55.42 -39.56 -0.13
N TYR A 112 55.08 -39.22 1.11
CA TYR A 112 55.98 -39.38 2.25
C TYR A 112 56.40 -40.85 2.43
N LYS A 113 55.45 -41.79 2.42
CA LYS A 113 55.73 -43.24 2.51
C LYS A 113 56.67 -43.72 1.40
N VAL A 114 56.40 -43.32 0.16
CA VAL A 114 57.24 -43.68 -1.00
C VAL A 114 58.67 -43.16 -0.82
N ASN A 115 58.81 -41.90 -0.41
CA ASN A 115 60.12 -41.28 -0.18
C ASN A 115 60.88 -41.95 0.97
N THR A 116 60.20 -42.33 2.05
CA THR A 116 60.82 -43.09 3.15
C THR A 116 61.31 -44.45 2.69
N ILE A 117 60.53 -45.18 1.87
CA ILE A 117 60.95 -46.49 1.34
C ILE A 117 62.18 -46.33 0.44
N LYS A 118 62.16 -45.35 -0.47
CA LYS A 118 63.32 -45.05 -1.33
C LYS A 118 64.56 -44.70 -0.52
N CYS A 119 64.42 -43.88 0.53
CA CYS A 119 65.53 -43.51 1.40
C CYS A 119 66.11 -44.73 2.14
N LYS A 120 65.25 -45.60 2.68
CA LYS A 120 65.67 -46.88 3.28
C LYS A 120 66.41 -47.74 2.25
N GLN A 121 65.90 -47.85 1.03
CA GLN A 121 66.58 -48.57 -0.05
C GLN A 121 68.00 -48.01 -0.27
N CYS A 122 68.17 -46.70 -0.41
CA CYS A 122 69.50 -46.09 -0.58
C CYS A 122 70.47 -46.43 0.56
N THR A 123 70.03 -46.42 1.81
CA THR A 123 70.89 -46.78 2.95
C THR A 123 71.33 -48.25 2.99
N TYR A 124 70.59 -49.18 2.37
CA TYR A 124 71.02 -50.58 2.25
C TYR A 124 72.05 -50.80 1.13
N PHE A 125 72.17 -49.87 0.18
CA PHE A 125 73.06 -49.99 -0.99
C PHE A 125 74.35 -49.15 -0.88
N THR A 126 74.52 -48.38 0.19
CA THR A 126 75.76 -47.65 0.55
C THR A 126 76.51 -48.37 1.66
#